data_AF-A0A7L4ZT33-F1
#
_entry.id   AF-A0A7L4ZT33-F1
#
_cell.length_a   1.000
_cell.length_b   1.000
_cell.length_c   1.000
_cell.angle_alpha   90.00
_cell.angle_beta   90.00
_cell.angle_gamma   90.00
#
_symmetry.space_group_name_H-M   'P 1'
#
loop_
_entity.id
_entity.type
_entity.pdbx_description
1 polymer ?
#
loop_
_entity_poly.entity_id
_entity_poly.type
_entity_poly.pdbx_seq_one_letter_code
_entity_poly.pdbx_strand_id
1 'polypeptide(L)' 'MQTDAPLSSPVQRQQAVAFVLRLAQGTRLEPLVPEQQLLAEFVAGELTLDELEVQLEQQAAD' A
#
# COMPACT_ATOMS: atom_id res chain seq x y z
N MET A 1 7.62 -17.29 17.56
CA MET A 1 6.33 -16.72 17.11
C MET A 1 6.64 -15.30 16.68
N GLN A 2 6.78 -15.04 15.38
CA GLN A 2 6.89 -13.68 14.88
C GLN A 2 5.52 -13.03 15.07
N THR A 3 5.46 -12.01 15.91
CA THR A 3 4.28 -11.17 16.06
C THR A 3 4.18 -10.30 14.81
N ASP A 4 3.34 -10.72 13.87
CA ASP A 4 2.71 -9.83 12.88
C ASP A 4 1.90 -8.79 13.67
N ALA A 5 2.55 -7.72 14.10
CA ALA A 5 1.82 -6.56 14.56
C ALA A 5 1.19 -5.95 13.30
N PRO A 6 -0.15 -5.92 13.17
CA PRO A 6 -0.79 -5.33 12.00
C PRO A 6 -0.29 -3.89 11.84
N LEU A 7 -0.15 -3.43 10.59
CA LEU A 7 0.16 -2.04 10.21
C LEU A 7 -0.97 -1.11 10.70
N SER A 8 -1.07 -0.97 12.01
CA SER A 8 -2.21 -0.43 12.74
C SER A 8 -1.99 1.03 13.12
N SER A 9 -0.72 1.46 13.13
CA SER A 9 -0.36 2.87 13.29
C SER A 9 -0.19 3.56 11.93
N PRO A 10 -0.71 4.79 11.75
CA PRO A 10 -0.45 5.61 10.57
C PRO A 10 1.05 5.75 10.24
N VAL A 11 1.90 5.85 11.27
CA VAL A 11 3.37 5.95 11.10
C VAL A 11 3.94 4.66 10.50
N GLN A 12 3.47 3.50 10.95
CA GLN A 12 3.92 2.22 10.42
C GLN A 12 3.48 2.05 8.96
N ARG A 13 2.24 2.44 8.63
CA ARG A 13 1.73 2.42 7.26
C ARG A 13 2.56 3.33 6.35
N GLN A 14 2.82 4.56 6.78
CA GLN A 14 3.65 5.51 6.04
C GLN A 14 5.06 4.95 5.78
N GLN A 15 5.70 4.36 6.80
CA GLN A 15 7.02 3.76 6.67
C GLN A 15 7.03 2.56 5.71
N ALA A 16 6.02 1.69 5.80
CA ALA A 16 5.87 0.53 4.92
C ALA A 16 5.67 0.97 3.46
N VAL A 17 4.75 1.89 3.21
CA VAL A 17 4.49 2.43 1.86
C VAL A 17 5.73 3.12 1.30
N ALA A 18 6.39 3.99 2.08
CA ALA A 18 7.61 4.66 1.64
C ALA A 18 8.74 3.68 1.30
N PHE A 19 8.87 2.59 2.07
CA PHE A 19 9.84 1.54 1.80
C PHE A 19 9.54 0.82 0.48
N VAL A 20 8.29 0.41 0.26
CA VAL A 20 7.87 -0.29 -0.96
C VAL A 20 8.00 0.61 -2.19
N LEU A 21 7.59 1.88 -2.10
CA LEU A 21 7.74 2.85 -3.20
C LEU A 21 9.20 3.01 -3.61
N ARG A 22 10.12 3.07 -2.64
CA ARG A 22 11.56 3.15 -2.93
C ARG A 22 12.09 1.89 -3.62
N LEU A 23 11.57 0.70 -3.29
CA LEU A 23 11.96 -0.55 -3.94
C LEU A 23 11.39 -0.66 -5.36
N ALA A 24 10.18 -0.14 -5.57
CA ALA A 24 9.47 -0.22 -6.84
C ALA A 24 9.92 0.84 -7.86
N GLN A 25 10.50 1.95 -7.41
CA GLN A 25 10.90 3.09 -8.26
C GLN A 25 11.78 2.67 -9.43
N GLY A 26 11.41 3.08 -10.65
CA GLY A 26 12.14 2.77 -11.88
C GLY A 26 12.03 1.31 -12.33
N THR A 27 11.13 0.53 -11.72
CA THR A 27 10.85 -0.86 -12.12
C THR A 27 9.46 -0.95 -12.73
N ARG A 28 9.13 -2.12 -13.30
CA ARG A 28 7.76 -2.42 -13.77
C ARG A 28 6.71 -2.46 -12.64
N LEU A 29 7.14 -2.45 -11.38
CA LEU A 29 6.27 -2.45 -10.21
C LEU A 29 6.04 -1.04 -9.66
N GLU A 30 6.61 -0.01 -10.29
CA GLU A 30 6.35 1.37 -9.90
C GLU A 30 4.86 1.67 -10.03
N PRO A 31 4.18 2.08 -8.95
CA PRO A 31 2.74 2.18 -8.97
C PRO A 31 2.27 3.30 -9.88
N LEU A 32 1.20 3.02 -10.61
CA LEU A 32 0.48 3.99 -11.43
C LEU A 32 -0.22 5.03 -10.55
N VAL A 33 -0.65 6.14 -11.16
CA VAL A 33 -1.34 7.22 -10.45
C VAL A 33 -2.55 6.74 -9.63
N PRO A 34 -3.43 5.85 -10.14
CA PRO A 34 -4.55 5.33 -9.36
C PRO A 34 -4.10 4.50 -8.14
N GLU A 35 -3.07 3.68 -8.29
CA GLU A 35 -2.52 2.85 -7.20
C GLU A 35 -1.87 3.73 -6.11
N GLN A 36 -1.21 4.83 -6.51
CA GLN A 36 -0.66 5.81 -5.57
C GLN A 36 -1.74 6.48 -4.71
N GLN A 37 -2.93 6.71 -5.25
CA GLN A 37 -4.07 7.23 -4.47
C GLN A 37 -4.55 6.22 -3.43
N LEU A 38 -4.69 4.95 -3.81
CA LEU A 38 -5.07 3.89 -2.87
C LEU A 38 -4.05 3.72 -1.73
N LEU A 39 -2.75 3.80 -2.05
CA LEU A 39 -1.70 3.78 -1.04
C LEU A 39 -1.78 4.99 -0.09
N ALA A 40 -2.15 6.16 -0.59
CA ALA A 40 -2.35 7.35 0.25
C ALA A 40 -3.56 7.21 1.18
N GLU A 41 -4.67 6.68 0.69
CA GLU A 41 -5.88 6.38 1.48
C GLU A 41 -5.59 5.34 2.58
N PHE A 42 -4.81 4.30 2.27
CA PHE A 42 -4.35 3.34 3.26
C PHE A 42 -3.49 3.99 4.36
N VAL A 43 -2.54 4.86 3.99
CA VAL A 43 -1.70 5.60 4.96
C VAL A 43 -2.54 6.52 5.84
N ALA A 44 -3.56 7.17 5.25
CA ALA A 44 -4.47 8.06 5.97
C ALA A 44 -5.38 7.33 6.96
N GLY A 45 -5.55 6.00 6.83
CA GLY A 45 -6.47 5.24 7.67
C GLY A 45 -7.84 5.01 7.05
N GLU A 46 -8.08 5.53 5.84
CA GLU A 46 -9.35 5.43 5.12
C GLU A 46 -9.56 4.03 4.53
N LEU A 47 -8.46 3.29 4.29
CA LEU A 47 -8.48 1.89 3.89
C LEU A 47 -7.77 1.01 4.92
N THR A 48 -8.30 -0.20 5.11
CA THR A 48 -7.59 -1.33 5.70
C THR A 48 -6.66 -1.98 4.67
N LEU A 49 -5.78 -2.89 5.12
CA LEU A 49 -4.90 -3.62 4.21
C LEU A 49 -5.70 -4.53 3.27
N ASP A 50 -6.70 -5.23 3.79
CA ASP A 50 -7.56 -6.13 3.01
C ASP A 50 -8.34 -5.36 1.92
N GLU A 51 -8.86 -4.16 2.25
CA GLU A 51 -9.55 -3.31 1.26
C GLU A 51 -8.59 -2.76 0.19
N LEU A 52 -7.37 -2.41 0.58
CA LEU A 52 -6.32 -1.99 -0.37
C LEU A 52 -5.98 -3.13 -1.34
N GLU A 53 -5.78 -4.36 -0.85
CA GLU A 53 -5.49 -5.52 -1.68
C GLU A 53 -6.59 -5.77 -2.71
N VAL A 54 -7.85 -5.77 -2.29
CA VAL A 54 -9.00 -5.97 -3.18
C VAL A 54 -9.06 -4.89 -4.28
N GLN A 55 -8.80 -3.61 -3.94
CA GLN A 55 -8.85 -2.54 -4.93
C GLN A 55 -7.68 -2.60 -5.93
N LEU A 56 -6.49 -2.98 -5.49
CA LEU A 56 -5.34 -3.19 -6.37
C LEU A 56 -5.57 -4.36 -7.33
N GLU A 57 -6.15 -5.46 -6.86
CA GLU A 57 -6.49 -6.62 -7.71
C GLU A 57 -7.52 -6.26 -8.78
N GLN A 58 -8.52 -5.43 -8.44
CA GLN A 58 -9.51 -4.94 -9.42
C GLN A 58 -8.86 -4.10 -10.51
N GLN A 59 -7.92 -3.21 -10.17
CA GLN A 59 -7.21 -2.39 -11.16
C GLN A 59 -6.26 -3.20 -12.05
N ALA A 60 -5.69 -4.29 -11.54
CA ALA A 60 -4.82 -5.16 -12.32
C ALA A 60 -5.57 -6.06 -13.31
N ALA A 61 -6.89 -6.21 -13.16
CA ALA A 61 -7.73 -7.02 -14.02
C ALA A 61 -8.34 -6.25 -15.22
N ASP A 62 -8.23 -4.92 -15.21
CA ASP A 62 -8.67 -4.00 -16.28
C ASP A 62 -7.54 -3.70 -17.29
#